data_AF-A0AAU7XFE4-F1
#
_entry.id   AF-A0AAU7XFE4-F1
#
_cell.length_a   1.000
_cell.length_b   1.000
_cell.length_c   1.000
_cell.angle_alpha   90.00
_cell.angle_beta   90.00
_cell.angle_gamma   90.00
#
_symmetry.space_group_name_H-M   'P 1'
#
loop_
_entity.id
_entity.type
_entity.pdbx_description
1 polymer ?
#
loop_
_entity_poly.entity_id
_entity_poly.type
_entity_poly.pdbx_seq_one_letter_code
_entity_poly.pdbx_strand_id
1 'polypeptide(L)'
;MRLFAVGDLHLGSDVNRRMLATVPPHPDDWLILAGDTGETVAHLTYALDHLVPRFRQVVWVPGNHELWSARDPDAPRGVAKYELLVEVCRRYGVLTPEDPFAIAAFGGRRLRIVPLFLLYDYSFRPPDVPLEAAVAWSRETGVECADEHLLSPAPYPSRIAWCHARVAATLARLEAEPPMPTVLINHFPLHRDLAVLPRIPRFSIWCGTTLTADWHRRFGTEVVVYGHLHIRRTRWLDGVRFEEVSLGYPRQWEGRIGPGDLLREIEPGAAAPEAICFG
;
A
#
# COMPACT_ATOMS: atom_id res chain seq x y z
N MET A 1 -13.33 -11.61 -14.70
CA MET A 1 -13.17 -10.88 -13.43
C MET A 1 -12.35 -9.63 -13.71
N ARG A 2 -12.65 -8.57 -12.99
CA ARG A 2 -11.84 -7.36 -12.88
C ARG A 2 -11.09 -7.37 -11.55
N LEU A 3 -10.00 -6.61 -11.50
CA LEU A 3 -9.27 -6.33 -10.27
C LEU A 3 -9.43 -4.85 -9.95
N PHE A 4 -10.01 -4.55 -8.80
CA PHE A 4 -10.15 -3.18 -8.29
C PHE A 4 -9.16 -2.92 -7.16
N ALA A 5 -8.89 -1.65 -6.88
CA ALA A 5 -8.09 -1.23 -5.75
C ALA A 5 -8.56 0.09 -5.13
N VAL A 6 -8.34 0.21 -3.84
CA VAL A 6 -8.44 1.45 -3.08
C VAL A 6 -7.46 1.39 -1.90
N GLY A 7 -6.84 2.51 -1.56
CA GLY A 7 -6.01 2.66 -0.37
C GLY A 7 -6.44 3.89 0.43
N ASP A 8 -5.86 4.05 1.61
CA ASP A 8 -5.96 5.29 2.38
C ASP A 8 -7.42 5.69 2.66
N LEU A 9 -8.22 4.69 3.07
CA LEU A 9 -9.62 4.88 3.42
C LEU A 9 -9.76 5.69 4.71
N HIS A 10 -8.78 5.69 5.61
CA HIS A 10 -8.76 6.48 6.84
C HIS A 10 -10.10 6.43 7.61
N LEU A 11 -10.58 5.21 7.87
CA LEU A 11 -11.93 4.96 8.41
C LEU A 11 -12.12 5.39 9.85
N GLY A 12 -11.18 6.13 10.46
CA GLY A 12 -11.48 6.96 11.63
C GLY A 12 -12.47 8.09 11.31
N SER A 13 -12.53 8.53 10.05
CA SER A 13 -13.48 9.53 9.55
C SER A 13 -14.86 8.92 9.25
N ASP A 14 -15.92 9.47 9.86
CA ASP A 14 -17.30 9.13 9.52
C ASP A 14 -17.66 9.37 8.05
N VAL A 15 -17.07 10.41 7.45
CA VAL A 15 -17.31 10.73 6.04
C VAL A 15 -16.76 9.62 5.16
N ASN A 16 -15.55 9.16 5.43
CA ASN A 16 -14.94 8.06 4.66
C ASN A 16 -15.67 6.74 4.90
N ARG A 17 -16.16 6.47 6.12
CA ARG A 17 -17.03 5.30 6.40
C ARG A 17 -18.29 5.32 5.54
N ARG A 18 -18.98 6.47 5.46
CA ARG A 18 -20.15 6.63 4.59
C ARG A 18 -19.80 6.44 3.12
N MET A 19 -18.65 6.96 2.67
CA MET A 19 -18.17 6.76 1.31
C MET A 19 -17.94 5.27 1.00
N LEU A 20 -17.27 4.53 1.90
CA LEU A 20 -17.05 3.09 1.74
C LEU A 20 -18.37 2.32 1.64
N ALA A 21 -19.38 2.68 2.44
CA ALA A 21 -20.68 2.04 2.41
C ALA A 21 -21.43 2.17 1.06
N THR A 22 -21.02 3.13 0.21
CA THR A 22 -21.60 3.31 -1.13
C THR A 22 -21.05 2.35 -2.19
N VAL A 23 -20.00 1.57 -1.88
CA VAL A 23 -19.43 0.60 -2.82
C VAL A 23 -20.51 -0.42 -3.23
N PRO A 24 -20.80 -0.56 -4.54
CA PRO A 24 -21.79 -1.51 -5.00
C PRO A 24 -21.25 -2.95 -4.92
N PRO A 25 -22.12 -3.98 -5.00
CA PRO A 25 -21.68 -5.36 -5.13
C PRO A 25 -20.92 -5.62 -6.43
N HIS A 26 -19.82 -6.36 -6.32
CA HIS A 26 -18.95 -6.83 -7.39
C HIS A 26 -18.63 -8.34 -7.21
N PRO A 27 -19.65 -9.23 -7.20
CA PRO A 27 -19.52 -10.61 -6.72
C PRO A 27 -18.54 -11.48 -7.51
N ASP A 28 -18.18 -11.07 -8.73
CA ASP A 28 -17.24 -11.78 -9.61
C ASP A 28 -15.83 -11.17 -9.60
N ASP A 29 -15.63 -10.02 -8.96
CA ASP A 29 -14.40 -9.24 -9.06
C ASP A 29 -13.59 -9.31 -7.76
N TRP A 30 -12.30 -8.96 -7.86
CA TRP A 30 -11.39 -8.89 -6.70
C TRP A 30 -11.18 -7.43 -6.28
N LEU A 31 -10.89 -7.21 -5.00
CA LEU A 31 -10.54 -5.90 -4.45
C LEU A 31 -9.21 -5.94 -3.70
N ILE A 32 -8.37 -4.94 -3.96
CA ILE A 32 -7.16 -4.65 -3.20
C ILE A 32 -7.43 -3.50 -2.22
N LEU A 33 -7.09 -3.71 -0.96
CA LEU A 33 -6.98 -2.69 0.09
C LEU A 33 -5.50 -2.36 0.31
N ALA A 34 -5.04 -1.25 -0.29
CA ALA A 34 -3.64 -0.86 -0.38
C ALA A 34 -3.13 -0.08 0.85
N GLY A 35 -3.44 -0.58 2.06
CA GLY A 35 -3.06 0.04 3.33
C GLY A 35 -3.86 1.28 3.70
N ASP A 36 -3.65 1.75 4.92
CA ASP A 36 -4.32 2.89 5.55
C ASP A 36 -5.86 2.79 5.49
N THR A 37 -6.36 1.58 5.71
CA THR A 37 -7.79 1.29 5.96
C THR A 37 -8.27 2.09 7.17
N GLY A 38 -7.44 2.16 8.21
CA GLY A 38 -7.65 2.96 9.42
C GLY A 38 -6.71 2.49 10.53
N GLU A 39 -6.82 3.10 11.71
CA GLU A 39 -5.83 2.91 12.77
C GLU A 39 -6.07 1.70 13.71
N THR A 40 -7.28 1.16 13.73
CA THR A 40 -7.72 0.20 14.75
C THR A 40 -8.24 -1.10 14.13
N VAL A 41 -8.25 -2.17 14.92
CA VAL A 41 -8.88 -3.44 14.54
C VAL A 41 -10.37 -3.23 14.20
N ALA A 42 -11.06 -2.33 14.90
CA ALA A 42 -12.46 -2.00 14.61
C ALA A 42 -12.63 -1.35 13.24
N HIS A 43 -11.70 -0.47 12.82
CA HIS A 43 -11.72 0.12 11.48
C HIS A 43 -11.51 -0.93 10.39
N LEU A 44 -10.53 -1.83 10.56
CA LEU A 44 -10.31 -2.93 9.63
C LEU A 44 -11.54 -3.85 9.56
N THR A 45 -12.07 -4.26 10.71
CA THR A 45 -13.26 -5.11 10.81
C THR A 45 -14.45 -4.47 10.09
N TYR A 46 -14.71 -3.18 10.32
CA TYR A 46 -15.74 -2.43 9.61
C TYR A 46 -15.54 -2.49 8.09
N ALA A 47 -14.31 -2.28 7.61
CA ALA A 47 -14.03 -2.36 6.18
C ALA A 47 -14.34 -3.74 5.61
N LEU A 48 -13.89 -4.80 6.29
CA LEU A 48 -14.08 -6.18 5.84
C LEU A 48 -15.55 -6.60 5.88
N ASP A 49 -16.32 -6.23 6.91
CA ASP A 49 -17.77 -6.46 6.99
C ASP A 49 -18.52 -5.88 5.80
N HIS A 50 -18.07 -4.72 5.29
CA HIS A 50 -18.69 -4.09 4.13
C HIS A 50 -18.17 -4.68 2.81
N LEU A 51 -16.88 -4.95 2.70
CA LEU A 51 -16.29 -5.29 1.41
C LEU A 51 -16.34 -6.79 1.10
N VAL A 52 -16.10 -7.66 2.08
CA VAL A 52 -16.03 -9.11 1.83
C VAL A 52 -17.33 -9.67 1.24
N PRO A 53 -18.55 -9.29 1.68
CA PRO A 53 -19.79 -9.75 1.04
C PRO A 53 -20.00 -9.23 -0.39
N ARG A 54 -19.24 -8.21 -0.81
CA ARG A 54 -19.41 -7.53 -2.10
C ARG A 54 -18.41 -8.02 -3.15
N PHE A 55 -17.31 -8.66 -2.78
CA PHE A 55 -16.26 -9.07 -3.71
C PHE A 55 -16.04 -10.58 -3.65
N ARG A 56 -15.62 -11.17 -4.78
CA ARG A 56 -15.24 -12.59 -4.83
C ARG A 56 -14.06 -12.89 -3.91
N GLN A 57 -13.11 -11.96 -3.85
CA GLN A 57 -11.90 -12.05 -3.04
C GLN A 57 -11.43 -10.64 -2.68
N VAL A 58 -11.02 -10.45 -1.44
CA VAL A 58 -10.34 -9.24 -0.98
C VAL A 58 -8.88 -9.58 -0.67
N VAL A 59 -7.98 -8.67 -1.04
CA VAL A 59 -6.55 -8.69 -0.75
C VAL A 59 -6.25 -7.46 0.08
N TRP A 60 -5.60 -7.61 1.22
CA TRP A 60 -5.22 -6.52 2.10
C TRP A 60 -3.71 -6.48 2.28
N VAL A 61 -3.15 -5.27 2.29
CA VAL A 61 -1.80 -5.00 2.77
C VAL A 61 -1.85 -3.91 3.85
N PRO A 62 -0.99 -3.95 4.87
CA PRO A 62 -0.96 -2.91 5.91
C PRO A 62 -0.37 -1.60 5.37
N GLY A 63 -0.92 -0.48 5.80
CA GLY A 63 -0.25 0.82 5.74
C GLY A 63 0.44 1.16 7.06
N ASN A 64 0.94 2.38 7.20
CA ASN A 64 1.55 2.81 8.46
C ASN A 64 0.49 3.05 9.54
N HIS A 65 -0.71 3.52 9.18
CA HIS A 65 -1.76 3.84 10.15
C HIS A 65 -2.29 2.59 10.85
N GLU A 66 -2.43 1.46 10.15
CA GLU A 66 -2.77 0.19 10.78
C GLU A 66 -1.75 -0.22 11.86
N LEU A 67 -0.50 0.22 11.76
CA LEU A 67 0.57 -0.13 12.69
C LEU A 67 0.72 0.87 13.85
N TRP A 68 -0.03 1.96 13.87
CA TRP A 68 -0.01 2.93 14.97
C TRP A 68 -0.58 2.36 16.26
N SER A 69 0.25 2.18 17.29
CA SER A 69 -0.22 1.68 18.59
C SER A 69 -0.71 2.82 19.48
N ALA A 70 -1.75 2.53 20.27
CA ALA A 70 -2.15 3.41 21.36
C ALA A 70 -0.99 3.56 22.37
N ARG A 71 -1.04 4.62 23.20
CA ARG A 71 -0.06 4.85 24.27
C ARG A 71 -0.18 3.85 25.42
N ASP A 72 -1.23 3.03 25.42
CA ASP A 72 -1.44 1.95 26.37
C ASP A 72 -0.30 0.91 26.25
N PRO A 73 0.49 0.66 27.32
CA PRO A 73 1.59 -0.30 27.30
C PRO A 73 1.19 -1.74 26.99
N ASP A 74 -0.05 -2.11 27.30
CA ASP A 74 -0.57 -3.47 27.14
C ASP A 74 -1.21 -3.69 25.76
N ALA A 75 -1.42 -2.62 25.00
CA ALA A 75 -1.95 -2.72 23.65
C ALA A 75 -0.93 -3.37 22.70
N PRO A 76 -1.37 -4.26 21.79
CA PRO A 76 -0.51 -4.82 20.76
C PRO A 76 0.18 -3.73 19.94
N ARG A 77 1.48 -3.89 19.71
CA ARG A 77 2.33 -2.95 18.96
C ARG A 77 3.33 -3.69 18.08
N GLY A 78 3.87 -3.00 17.07
CA GLY A 78 4.84 -3.55 16.13
C GLY A 78 4.36 -4.85 15.49
N VAL A 79 5.22 -5.87 15.51
CA VAL A 79 4.92 -7.18 14.90
C VAL A 79 3.67 -7.81 15.50
N ALA A 80 3.47 -7.74 16.83
CA ALA A 80 2.29 -8.33 17.47
C ALA A 80 0.98 -7.66 16.99
N LYS A 81 1.01 -6.34 16.73
CA LYS A 81 -0.16 -5.66 16.13
C LYS A 81 -0.38 -6.11 14.70
N TYR A 82 0.68 -6.23 13.91
CA TYR A 82 0.59 -6.71 12.54
C TYR A 82 -0.02 -8.12 12.48
N GLU A 83 0.47 -9.06 13.28
CA GLU A 83 -0.03 -10.43 13.35
C GLU A 83 -1.50 -10.50 13.77
N LEU A 84 -1.92 -9.64 14.71
CA LEU A 84 -3.33 -9.51 15.08
C LEU A 84 -4.21 -9.09 13.89
N LEU A 85 -3.75 -8.16 13.07
CA LEU A 85 -4.49 -7.71 11.88
C LEU A 85 -4.52 -8.78 10.79
N VAL A 86 -3.42 -9.51 10.59
CA VAL A 86 -3.39 -10.69 9.69
C VAL A 86 -4.41 -11.73 10.15
N GLU A 87 -4.50 -11.99 11.44
CA GLU A 87 -5.47 -12.94 12.00
C GLU A 87 -6.92 -12.45 11.84
N VAL A 88 -7.16 -11.13 11.91
CA VAL A 88 -8.46 -10.55 11.53
C VAL A 88 -8.76 -10.85 10.06
N CYS A 89 -7.86 -10.53 9.14
CA CYS A 89 -8.04 -10.81 7.71
C CYS A 89 -8.32 -12.29 7.43
N ARG A 90 -7.58 -13.20 8.09
CA ARG A 90 -7.75 -14.64 7.94
C ARG A 90 -9.16 -15.11 8.28
N ARG A 91 -9.76 -14.60 9.37
CA ARG A 91 -11.16 -14.92 9.74
C ARG A 91 -12.19 -14.51 8.68
N TYR A 92 -11.84 -13.52 7.86
CA TYR A 92 -12.68 -13.04 6.76
C TYR A 92 -12.33 -13.68 5.41
N GLY A 93 -11.35 -14.59 5.35
CA GLY A 93 -10.86 -15.17 4.09
C GLY A 93 -10.16 -14.14 3.19
N VAL A 94 -9.65 -13.05 3.76
CA VAL A 94 -8.91 -12.00 3.03
C VAL A 94 -7.46 -12.43 2.88
N LEU A 95 -6.91 -12.31 1.68
CA LEU A 95 -5.51 -12.60 1.40
C LEU A 95 -4.62 -11.48 1.94
N THR A 96 -3.52 -11.87 2.57
CA THR A 96 -2.57 -10.96 3.22
C THR A 96 -1.15 -11.18 2.67
N PRO A 97 -0.17 -10.33 3.05
CA PRO A 97 1.22 -10.57 2.69
C PRO A 97 1.77 -11.89 3.21
N GLU A 98 1.14 -12.55 4.20
CA GLU A 98 1.63 -13.80 4.79
C GLU A 98 1.10 -15.06 4.09
N ASP A 99 0.11 -14.92 3.22
CA ASP A 99 -0.49 -16.04 2.50
C ASP A 99 0.29 -16.38 1.22
N PRO A 100 0.18 -17.61 0.67
CA PRO A 100 0.71 -17.94 -0.65
C PRO A 100 0.18 -16.99 -1.72
N PHE A 101 1.02 -16.63 -2.70
CA PHE A 101 0.61 -15.71 -3.75
C PHE A 101 -0.45 -16.33 -4.64
N ALA A 102 -1.65 -15.78 -4.62
CA ALA A 102 -2.76 -16.30 -5.40
C ALA A 102 -2.57 -16.03 -6.90
N ILE A 103 -3.04 -16.95 -7.74
CA ILE A 103 -3.07 -16.78 -9.19
C ILE A 103 -4.52 -16.73 -9.65
N ALA A 104 -4.88 -15.68 -10.36
CA ALA A 104 -6.24 -15.46 -10.86
C ALA A 104 -6.23 -14.87 -12.27
N ALA A 105 -7.37 -14.97 -12.97
CA ALA A 105 -7.52 -14.48 -14.33
C ALA A 105 -8.33 -13.17 -14.37
N PHE A 106 -7.71 -12.10 -14.87
CA PHE A 106 -8.33 -10.78 -15.04
C PHE A 106 -8.23 -10.36 -16.51
N GLY A 107 -9.34 -9.94 -17.11
CA GLY A 107 -9.36 -9.58 -18.54
C GLY A 107 -8.84 -10.68 -19.48
N GLY A 108 -8.93 -11.96 -19.10
CA GLY A 108 -8.40 -13.10 -19.86
C GLY A 108 -6.92 -13.43 -19.61
N ARG A 109 -6.20 -12.65 -18.79
CA ARG A 109 -4.79 -12.86 -18.44
C ARG A 109 -4.65 -13.46 -17.06
N ARG A 110 -3.82 -14.50 -16.92
CA ARG A 110 -3.45 -15.07 -15.61
C ARG A 110 -2.35 -14.23 -14.97
N LEU A 111 -2.61 -13.70 -13.79
CA LEU A 111 -1.68 -12.86 -13.03
C LEU A 111 -1.47 -13.47 -11.65
N ARG A 112 -0.25 -13.34 -11.13
CA ARG A 112 0.05 -13.61 -9.71
C ARG A 112 -0.16 -12.33 -8.92
N ILE A 113 -0.98 -12.42 -7.88
CA ILE A 113 -1.25 -11.31 -6.97
C ILE A 113 -0.29 -11.39 -5.80
N VAL A 114 0.54 -10.36 -5.64
CA VAL A 114 1.65 -10.33 -4.69
C VAL A 114 1.44 -9.22 -3.65
N PRO A 115 0.69 -9.47 -2.57
CA PRO A 115 0.58 -8.57 -1.43
C PRO A 115 1.90 -8.49 -0.66
N LEU A 116 2.38 -7.27 -0.43
CA LEU A 116 3.65 -6.96 0.20
C LEU A 116 3.44 -6.18 1.50
N PHE A 117 4.36 -6.35 2.45
CA PHE A 117 4.48 -5.49 3.61
C PHE A 117 5.96 -5.24 3.84
N LEU A 118 6.43 -4.05 3.47
CA LEU A 118 7.86 -3.73 3.40
C LEU A 118 8.31 -2.57 4.29
N LEU A 119 7.40 -1.70 4.72
CA LEU A 119 7.73 -0.49 5.48
C LEU A 119 8.69 0.44 4.70
N TYR A 120 9.52 1.21 5.42
CA TYR A 120 10.52 2.12 4.89
C TYR A 120 11.77 2.13 5.79
N ASP A 121 12.88 2.64 5.26
CA ASP A 121 14.18 2.66 5.94
C ASP A 121 14.90 4.02 5.85
N TYR A 122 14.17 5.09 5.54
CA TYR A 122 14.71 6.45 5.38
C TYR A 122 15.67 6.65 4.20
N SER A 123 15.88 5.64 3.35
CA SER A 123 16.79 5.71 2.20
C SER A 123 16.31 6.62 1.07
N PHE A 124 15.03 7.02 1.06
CA PHE A 124 14.49 8.05 0.15
C PHE A 124 14.89 9.49 0.51
N ARG A 125 15.89 9.64 1.38
CA ARG A 125 16.62 10.89 1.63
C ARG A 125 17.52 11.29 0.44
N PRO A 126 17.89 12.56 0.30
CA PRO A 126 18.99 12.96 -0.59
C PRO A 126 20.29 12.20 -0.29
N PRO A 127 21.11 11.85 -1.30
CA PRO A 127 22.34 11.09 -1.10
C PRO A 127 23.33 11.77 -0.14
N ASP A 128 23.37 13.11 -0.14
CA ASP A 128 24.21 13.99 0.67
C ASP A 128 23.74 14.15 2.13
N VAL A 129 22.50 13.76 2.45
CA VAL A 129 21.98 13.76 3.82
C VAL A 129 22.36 12.44 4.48
N PRO A 130 23.12 12.40 5.59
CA PRO A 130 23.40 11.15 6.32
C PRO A 130 22.13 10.48 6.82
N LEU A 131 22.12 9.14 6.91
CA LEU A 131 20.94 8.37 7.30
C LEU A 131 20.45 8.74 8.71
N GLU A 132 21.39 8.90 9.64
CA GLU A 132 21.18 9.25 11.04
C GLU A 132 20.60 10.66 11.19
N ALA A 133 20.84 11.53 10.20
CA ALA A 133 20.36 12.89 10.17
C ALA A 133 19.02 13.03 9.41
N ALA A 134 18.49 11.98 8.78
CA ALA A 134 17.35 12.09 7.86
C ALA A 134 16.11 12.73 8.51
N VAL A 135 15.74 12.30 9.72
CA VAL A 135 14.59 12.86 10.45
C VAL A 135 14.86 14.32 10.87
N ALA A 136 16.07 14.62 11.36
CA ALA A 136 16.45 15.99 11.73
C ALA A 136 16.41 16.93 10.50
N TRP A 137 16.93 16.46 9.37
CA TRP A 137 16.84 17.14 8.08
C TRP A 137 15.40 17.42 7.68
N SER A 138 14.47 16.49 7.86
CA SER A 138 13.05 16.76 7.55
C SER A 138 12.44 17.83 8.47
N ARG A 139 12.76 17.74 9.78
CA ARG A 139 12.28 18.68 10.82
C ARG A 139 12.71 20.12 10.62
N GLU A 140 13.85 20.37 9.96
CA GLU A 140 14.26 21.74 9.58
C GLU A 140 13.20 22.50 8.75
N THR A 141 12.33 21.75 8.06
CA THR A 141 11.20 22.33 7.28
C THR A 141 9.85 22.21 7.99
N GLY A 142 9.84 21.82 9.27
CA GLY A 142 8.62 21.60 10.04
C GLY A 142 7.86 20.33 9.67
N VAL A 143 8.50 19.39 8.96
CA VAL A 143 7.89 18.13 8.53
C VAL A 143 8.35 16.98 9.44
N GLU A 144 7.39 16.26 10.02
CA GLU A 144 7.63 15.04 10.77
C GLU A 144 6.45 14.07 10.58
N CYS A 145 6.74 12.79 10.38
CA CYS A 145 5.73 11.74 10.35
C CYS A 145 5.36 11.29 11.78
N ALA A 146 4.05 11.11 12.03
CA ALA A 146 3.55 10.62 13.31
C ALA A 146 4.05 9.20 13.66
N ASP A 147 4.47 8.42 12.65
CA ASP A 147 5.11 7.12 12.82
C ASP A 147 6.29 7.15 13.78
N GLU A 148 7.03 8.28 13.87
CA GLU A 148 8.15 8.44 14.79
C GLU A 148 7.74 8.18 16.25
N HIS A 149 6.48 8.45 16.57
CA HIS A 149 5.91 8.32 17.91
C HIS A 149 4.91 7.18 18.05
N LEU A 150 4.22 6.81 16.96
CA LEU A 150 3.09 5.87 17.00
C LEU A 150 3.41 4.50 16.43
N LEU A 151 4.39 4.38 15.53
CA LEU A 151 4.75 3.12 14.89
C LEU A 151 5.95 2.49 15.60
N SER A 152 5.64 1.65 16.59
CA SER A 152 6.65 0.85 17.28
C SER A 152 7.21 -0.24 16.36
N PRO A 153 8.53 -0.40 16.23
CA PRO A 153 9.12 -1.49 15.43
C PRO A 153 9.31 -2.80 16.21
N ALA A 154 8.88 -2.88 17.47
CA ALA A 154 9.16 -4.02 18.33
C ALA A 154 8.71 -5.36 17.68
N PRO A 155 9.52 -6.43 17.80
CA PRO A 155 10.74 -6.55 18.60
C PRO A 155 12.02 -6.07 17.88
N TYR A 156 11.92 -5.56 16.65
CA TYR A 156 13.08 -5.03 15.95
C TYR A 156 13.60 -3.76 16.65
N PRO A 157 14.92 -3.52 16.63
CA PRO A 157 15.53 -2.36 17.28
C PRO A 157 15.19 -1.04 16.57
N SER A 158 14.74 -1.08 15.31
CA SER A 158 14.37 0.10 14.53
C SER A 158 13.42 -0.26 13.40
N ARG A 159 12.74 0.76 12.85
CA ARG A 159 11.92 0.64 11.63
C ARG A 159 12.76 0.20 10.42
N ILE A 160 14.02 0.63 10.35
CA ILE A 160 15.00 0.17 9.35
C ILE A 160 15.20 -1.34 9.45
N ALA A 161 15.50 -1.85 10.64
CA ALA A 161 15.75 -3.28 10.85
C ALA A 161 14.51 -4.12 10.51
N TRP A 162 13.31 -3.62 10.86
CA TRP A 162 12.07 -4.28 10.48
C TRP A 162 11.85 -4.25 8.95
N CYS A 163 12.01 -3.10 8.31
CA CYS A 163 11.93 -2.95 6.86
C CYS A 163 12.87 -3.93 6.14
N HIS A 164 14.13 -3.98 6.53
CA HIS A 164 15.13 -4.87 5.91
C HIS A 164 14.79 -6.34 6.11
N ALA A 165 14.32 -6.74 7.29
CA ALA A 165 13.86 -8.11 7.54
C ALA A 165 12.66 -8.48 6.66
N ARG A 166 11.70 -7.55 6.48
CA ARG A 166 10.55 -7.73 5.59
C ARG A 166 10.98 -7.84 4.13
N VAL A 167 11.85 -6.96 3.66
CA VAL A 167 12.41 -7.00 2.30
C VAL A 167 13.09 -8.33 2.04
N ALA A 168 13.96 -8.79 2.94
CA ALA A 168 14.67 -10.07 2.78
C ALA A 168 13.72 -11.27 2.72
N ALA A 169 12.73 -11.33 3.63
CA ALA A 169 11.75 -12.41 3.65
C ALA A 169 10.87 -12.43 2.39
N THR A 170 10.39 -11.26 1.96
CA THR A 170 9.59 -11.13 0.75
C THR A 170 10.39 -11.44 -0.50
N LEU A 171 11.64 -11.01 -0.57
CA LEU A 171 12.53 -11.29 -1.71
C LEU A 171 12.74 -12.79 -1.89
N ALA A 172 13.07 -13.50 -0.81
CA ALA A 172 13.24 -14.96 -0.86
C ALA A 172 11.99 -15.68 -1.38
N ARG A 173 10.79 -15.19 -1.01
CA ARG A 173 9.53 -15.73 -1.53
C ARG A 173 9.33 -15.43 -3.01
N LEU A 174 9.59 -14.20 -3.45
CA LEU A 174 9.49 -13.82 -4.86
C LEU A 174 10.46 -14.62 -5.74
N GLU A 175 11.68 -14.87 -5.27
CA GLU A 175 12.69 -15.65 -5.99
C GLU A 175 12.35 -17.14 -6.08
N ALA A 176 11.59 -17.67 -5.11
CA ALA A 176 11.16 -19.07 -5.11
C ALA A 176 9.98 -19.35 -6.07
N GLU A 177 9.28 -18.31 -6.54
CA GLU A 177 8.13 -18.44 -7.41
C GLU A 177 8.51 -18.65 -8.88
N PRO A 178 7.78 -19.49 -9.63
CA PRO A 178 8.00 -19.62 -11.07
C PRO A 178 7.68 -18.29 -11.79
N PRO A 179 8.46 -17.91 -12.82
CA PRO A 179 8.22 -16.69 -13.59
C PRO A 179 6.82 -16.67 -14.22
N MET A 180 6.07 -15.60 -13.96
CA MET A 180 4.81 -15.27 -14.64
C MET A 180 4.43 -13.81 -14.34
N PRO A 181 3.53 -13.20 -15.12
CA PRO A 181 3.10 -11.81 -14.89
C PRO A 181 2.56 -11.58 -13.48
N THR A 182 2.99 -10.50 -12.83
CA THR A 182 2.62 -10.17 -11.44
C THR A 182 1.92 -8.83 -11.30
N VAL A 183 1.08 -8.72 -10.28
CA VAL A 183 0.64 -7.44 -9.69
C VAL A 183 1.30 -7.33 -8.31
N LEU A 184 2.24 -6.38 -8.16
CA LEU A 184 2.86 -6.10 -6.87
C LEU A 184 2.00 -5.09 -6.11
N ILE A 185 1.69 -5.36 -4.85
CA ILE A 185 0.82 -4.53 -4.03
C ILE A 185 1.55 -4.17 -2.76
N ASN A 186 1.86 -2.89 -2.55
CA ASN A 186 2.50 -2.43 -1.32
C ASN A 186 1.94 -1.06 -0.97
N HIS A 187 1.72 -0.76 0.31
CA HIS A 187 1.22 0.56 0.68
C HIS A 187 2.17 1.69 0.25
N PHE A 188 3.47 1.52 0.48
CA PHE A 188 4.50 2.47 0.07
C PHE A 188 4.90 2.27 -1.39
N PRO A 189 5.23 3.34 -2.14
CA PRO A 189 5.79 3.18 -3.49
C PRO A 189 7.09 2.37 -3.47
N LEU A 190 7.26 1.49 -4.47
CA LEU A 190 8.47 0.65 -4.60
C LEU A 190 9.66 1.37 -5.23
N HIS A 191 9.46 2.58 -5.74
CA HIS A 191 10.49 3.38 -6.41
C HIS A 191 10.46 4.83 -5.92
N ARG A 192 11.66 5.38 -5.67
CA ARG A 192 11.83 6.74 -5.12
C ARG A 192 11.16 7.83 -5.95
N ASP A 193 11.24 7.72 -7.27
CA ASP A 193 10.70 8.74 -8.20
C ASP A 193 9.16 8.86 -8.17
N LEU A 194 8.48 7.93 -7.50
CA LEU A 194 7.03 7.99 -7.27
C LEU A 194 6.69 8.85 -6.04
N ALA A 195 7.61 8.93 -5.06
CA ALA A 195 7.45 9.68 -3.81
C ALA A 195 7.72 11.19 -3.99
N VAL A 196 7.14 11.79 -5.04
CA VAL A 196 7.22 13.24 -5.30
C VAL A 196 6.03 13.94 -4.65
N LEU A 197 6.32 14.64 -3.56
CA LEU A 197 5.37 15.34 -2.68
C LEU A 197 5.61 16.87 -2.75
N PRO A 198 4.97 17.61 -3.67
CA PRO A 198 5.32 19.01 -3.94
C PRO A 198 5.20 19.96 -2.75
N ARG A 199 4.30 19.66 -1.80
CA ARG A 199 4.05 20.50 -0.63
C ARG A 199 4.94 20.18 0.56
N ILE A 200 5.43 18.94 0.65
CA ILE A 200 6.22 18.43 1.79
C ILE A 200 7.33 17.50 1.29
N PRO A 201 8.24 17.96 0.43
CA PRO A 201 9.19 17.08 -0.27
C PRO A 201 10.09 16.29 0.68
N ARG A 202 10.41 16.82 1.87
CA ARG A 202 11.24 16.13 2.87
C ARG A 202 10.51 14.99 3.59
N PHE A 203 9.21 14.82 3.36
CA PHE A 203 8.45 13.66 3.86
C PHE A 203 8.84 12.35 3.13
N SER A 204 9.54 12.44 2.00
CA SER A 204 9.93 11.29 1.18
C SER A 204 10.65 10.18 1.95
N ILE A 205 11.35 10.50 3.05
CA ILE A 205 12.09 9.53 3.85
C ILE A 205 11.19 8.47 4.51
N TRP A 206 9.91 8.76 4.72
CA TRP A 206 8.93 7.80 5.25
C TRP A 206 8.17 7.05 4.14
N CYS A 207 8.55 7.22 2.87
CA CYS A 207 7.76 6.73 1.73
C CYS A 207 8.28 5.44 1.08
N GLY A 208 9.28 4.75 1.63
CA GLY A 208 9.74 3.47 1.10
C GLY A 208 11.22 3.19 1.33
N THR A 209 11.76 2.26 0.54
CA THR A 209 13.17 1.84 0.59
C THR A 209 13.76 1.74 -0.82
N THR A 210 15.05 2.06 -0.97
CA THR A 210 15.78 1.86 -2.23
C THR A 210 16.05 0.39 -2.54
N LEU A 211 15.87 -0.52 -1.59
CA LEU A 211 16.09 -1.96 -1.78
C LEU A 211 15.13 -2.62 -2.79
N THR A 212 14.02 -1.94 -3.14
CA THR A 212 13.03 -2.44 -4.10
C THR A 212 13.08 -1.76 -5.47
N ALA A 213 14.09 -0.92 -5.73
CA ALA A 213 14.13 -0.04 -6.90
C ALA A 213 14.07 -0.76 -8.26
N ASP A 214 14.37 -2.06 -8.33
CA ASP A 214 14.31 -2.85 -9.55
C ASP A 214 13.21 -3.93 -9.55
N TRP A 215 12.39 -4.03 -8.49
CA TRP A 215 11.44 -5.14 -8.32
C TRP A 215 10.40 -5.18 -9.44
N HIS A 216 9.94 -4.02 -9.91
CA HIS A 216 8.99 -3.94 -11.03
C HIS A 216 9.55 -4.50 -12.33
N ARG A 217 10.86 -4.41 -12.55
CA ARG A 217 11.53 -5.01 -13.73
C ARG A 217 11.86 -6.48 -13.52
N ARG A 218 12.21 -6.84 -12.28
CA ARG A 218 12.79 -8.14 -11.96
C ARG A 218 11.77 -9.27 -11.86
N PHE A 219 10.55 -8.98 -11.41
CA PHE A 219 9.55 -10.00 -11.09
C PHE A 219 8.40 -10.09 -12.09
N GLY A 220 8.62 -9.69 -13.35
CA GLY A 220 7.59 -9.77 -14.40
C GLY A 220 6.35 -8.93 -14.08
N THR A 221 6.55 -7.75 -13.50
CA THR A 221 5.44 -6.94 -12.99
C THR A 221 4.75 -6.17 -14.10
N GLU A 222 3.43 -6.34 -14.17
CA GLU A 222 2.56 -5.59 -15.08
C GLU A 222 2.10 -4.29 -14.43
N VAL A 223 1.75 -4.38 -13.14
CA VAL A 223 1.26 -3.25 -12.35
C VAL A 223 1.82 -3.30 -10.94
N VAL A 224 2.22 -2.12 -10.45
CA VAL A 224 2.45 -1.88 -9.02
C VAL A 224 1.30 -1.03 -8.48
N VAL A 225 0.63 -1.53 -7.46
CA VAL A 225 -0.47 -0.84 -6.76
C VAL A 225 0.02 -0.34 -5.41
N TYR A 226 -0.16 0.95 -5.13
CA TYR A 226 0.27 1.57 -3.87
C TYR A 226 -0.61 2.75 -3.44
N GLY A 227 -0.38 3.26 -2.23
CA GLY A 227 -1.11 4.38 -1.65
C GLY A 227 -0.15 5.37 -0.98
N HIS A 228 -0.42 5.71 0.29
CA HIS A 228 0.42 6.49 1.21
C HIS A 228 0.57 7.98 0.87
N LEU A 229 0.69 8.34 -0.41
CA LEU A 229 1.01 9.70 -0.83
C LEU A 229 -0.22 10.61 -0.85
N HIS A 230 -1.42 10.04 -0.94
CA HIS A 230 -2.68 10.75 -1.16
C HIS A 230 -2.65 11.60 -2.44
N ILE A 231 -1.98 11.09 -3.47
CA ILE A 231 -1.87 11.69 -4.81
C ILE A 231 -2.29 10.64 -5.84
N ARG A 232 -3.59 10.34 -5.86
CA ARG A 232 -4.22 9.38 -6.79
C ARG A 232 -3.85 9.69 -8.24
N ARG A 233 -3.09 8.81 -8.87
CA ARG A 233 -2.59 8.97 -10.25
C ARG A 233 -2.03 7.68 -10.82
N THR A 234 -1.88 7.66 -12.14
CA THR A 234 -1.10 6.63 -12.84
C THR A 234 0.23 7.19 -13.31
N ARG A 235 1.28 6.39 -13.17
CA ARG A 235 2.61 6.63 -13.72
C ARG A 235 3.07 5.40 -14.49
N TRP A 236 3.99 5.60 -15.43
CA TRP A 236 4.69 4.53 -16.11
C TRP A 236 6.18 4.72 -15.86
N LEU A 237 6.84 3.64 -15.47
CA LEU A 237 8.28 3.59 -15.28
C LEU A 237 8.78 2.27 -15.86
N ASP A 238 9.76 2.33 -16.75
CA ASP A 238 10.32 1.16 -17.44
C ASP A 238 9.25 0.27 -18.12
N GLY A 239 8.20 0.89 -18.65
CA GLY A 239 7.06 0.19 -19.27
C GLY A 239 6.06 -0.43 -18.29
N VAL A 240 6.33 -0.39 -16.98
CA VAL A 240 5.43 -0.90 -15.94
C VAL A 240 4.48 0.20 -15.47
N ARG A 241 3.20 -0.14 -15.29
CA ARG A 241 2.18 0.78 -14.79
C ARG A 241 2.23 0.84 -13.26
N PHE A 242 2.21 2.03 -12.70
CA PHE A 242 2.16 2.30 -11.27
C PHE A 242 0.88 3.05 -10.94
N GLU A 243 0.07 2.48 -10.07
CA GLU A 243 -1.24 3.00 -9.69
C GLU A 243 -1.24 3.43 -8.23
N GLU A 244 -1.29 4.74 -8.01
CA GLU A 244 -1.59 5.30 -6.70
C GLU A 244 -3.11 5.35 -6.53
N VAL A 245 -3.61 4.60 -5.54
CA VAL A 245 -5.04 4.30 -5.37
C VAL A 245 -5.66 4.97 -4.14
N SER A 246 -4.98 5.94 -3.53
CA SER A 246 -5.43 6.58 -2.31
C SER A 246 -6.78 7.27 -2.49
N LEU A 247 -7.65 7.15 -1.49
CA LEU A 247 -8.76 8.07 -1.26
C LEU A 247 -8.27 9.31 -0.51
N GLY A 248 -7.63 9.09 0.64
CA GLY A 248 -7.14 10.12 1.55
C GLY A 248 -8.22 10.67 2.50
N TYR A 249 -7.90 11.77 3.17
CA TYR A 249 -8.80 12.47 4.07
C TYR A 249 -9.89 13.23 3.31
N PRO A 250 -11.09 13.46 3.92
CA PRO A 250 -12.23 14.11 3.26
C PRO A 250 -11.88 15.38 2.48
N ARG A 251 -11.09 16.29 3.08
CA ARG A 251 -10.69 17.56 2.46
C ARG A 251 -9.86 17.40 1.18
N GLN A 252 -9.28 16.22 0.93
CA GLN A 252 -8.45 15.94 -0.24
C GLN A 252 -9.28 15.49 -1.45
N TRP A 253 -10.45 14.86 -1.22
CA TRP A 253 -11.25 14.21 -2.26
C TRP A 253 -12.69 14.70 -2.36
N GLU A 254 -13.26 15.34 -1.33
CA GLU A 254 -14.64 15.87 -1.37
C GLU A 254 -14.84 16.79 -2.59
N GLY A 255 -15.92 16.54 -3.34
CA GLY A 255 -16.23 17.23 -4.59
C GLY A 255 -15.38 16.81 -5.81
N ARG A 256 -14.44 15.86 -5.65
CA ARG A 256 -13.56 15.37 -6.72
C ARG A 256 -13.73 13.88 -7.01
N ILE A 257 -14.00 13.07 -5.98
CA ILE A 257 -14.21 11.63 -6.10
C ILE A 257 -15.65 11.33 -5.68
N GLY A 258 -16.44 10.79 -6.61
CA GLY A 258 -17.79 10.30 -6.34
C GLY A 258 -17.82 8.81 -5.95
N PRO A 259 -18.96 8.31 -5.45
CA PRO A 259 -19.16 6.88 -5.14
C PRO A 259 -18.70 5.92 -6.24
N GLY A 260 -18.98 6.24 -7.50
CA GLY A 260 -18.59 5.42 -8.65
C GLY A 260 -17.09 5.43 -8.98
N ASP A 261 -16.35 6.41 -8.46
CA ASP A 261 -14.92 6.61 -8.76
C ASP A 261 -14.00 6.18 -7.63
N LEU A 262 -14.56 5.74 -6.50
CA LEU A 262 -13.80 5.32 -5.32
C LEU A 262 -12.82 4.20 -5.68
N LEU A 263 -13.32 3.17 -6.36
CA LEU A 263 -12.55 2.01 -6.77
C LEU A 263 -11.80 2.33 -8.06
N ARG A 264 -10.50 2.07 -8.05
CA ARG A 264 -9.68 2.14 -9.25
C ARG A 264 -9.66 0.78 -9.93
N GLU A 265 -9.98 0.72 -11.22
CA GLU A 265 -9.80 -0.51 -12.00
C GLU A 265 -8.32 -0.70 -12.32
N ILE A 266 -7.75 -1.81 -11.85
CA ILE A 266 -6.35 -2.20 -12.04
C ILE A 266 -6.22 -3.13 -13.23
N GLU A 267 -7.07 -4.16 -13.35
CA GLU A 267 -7.04 -5.06 -14.52
C GLU A 267 -8.46 -5.25 -15.08
N PRO A 268 -8.66 -5.06 -16.41
CA PRO A 268 -7.65 -4.75 -17.43
C PRO A 268 -7.03 -3.33 -17.33
N GLY A 269 -7.72 -2.37 -16.71
CA GLY A 269 -7.18 -1.04 -16.37
C GLY A 269 -6.79 -0.15 -17.57
N ALA A 270 -6.17 1.01 -17.30
CA ALA A 270 -5.75 1.97 -18.33
C ALA A 270 -4.67 1.43 -19.29
N ALA A 271 -4.87 1.61 -20.59
CA ALA A 271 -3.86 1.32 -21.61
C ALA A 271 -2.60 2.19 -21.41
N ALA A 272 -1.44 1.66 -21.79
CA ALA A 272 -0.21 2.46 -21.81
C ALA A 272 -0.39 3.65 -22.77
N PRO A 273 0.12 4.85 -22.41
CA PRO A 273 0.16 5.95 -23.37
C PRO A 273 0.94 5.50 -24.62
N GLU A 274 0.41 5.82 -25.81
CA GLU A 274 1.10 5.54 -27.06
C GLU A 274 2.51 6.15 -27.02
N ALA A 275 3.53 5.35 -27.34
CA ALA A 275 4.89 5.87 -27.45
C ALA A 275 4.89 6.90 -28.58
N ILE A 276 5.05 8.18 -28.23
CA ILE A 276 5.30 9.22 -29.21
C ILE A 276 6.71 8.97 -29.76
N CYS A 277 6.78 8.23 -30.87
CA CYS A 277 7.99 8.12 -31.66
C CYS A 277 8.30 9.52 -32.23
N PHE A 278 9.23 10.24 -31.60
CA PHE A 278 9.90 11.33 -32.29
C PHE A 278 10.83 10.70 -33.33
N GLY A 279 10.39 10.74 -34.59
CA GLY A 279 11.22 10.41 -35.75
C GLY A 279 12.19 11.53 -36.12
#